data_AF-A0A2A8D175-F1
#
_entry.id   AF-A0A2A8D175-F1
#
_cell.length_a   1.000
_cell.length_b   1.000
_cell.length_c   1.000
_cell.angle_alpha   90.00
_cell.angle_beta   90.00
_cell.angle_gamma   90.00
#
_symmetry.space_group_name_H-M   'P 1'
#
loop_
_entity.id
_entity.type
_entity.pdbx_description
1 polymer ?
#
loop_
_entity_poly.entity_id
_entity_poly.type
_entity_poly.pdbx_seq_one_letter_code
_entity_poly.pdbx_strand_id
1 'polypeptide(L)'
;MSTTQKALIVRTGPDGHEGLDELNIELERGWTVAEVAPMGGAGGATDAPVVAALVILEHNDRPETEPQIATEAVEIEEEKAEEVVDEVVEEMDDVVEGDGI
;
A
#
# COMPACT_ATOMS: atom_id res chain seq x y z
N MET A 1 -10.02 -0.33 -26.62
CA MET A 1 -10.22 0.19 -25.26
C MET A 1 -9.72 1.62 -25.28
N SER A 2 -10.49 2.58 -24.77
CA SER A 2 -10.04 3.97 -24.65
C SER A 2 -9.62 4.18 -23.22
N THR A 3 -8.41 4.70 -23.03
CA THR A 3 -7.89 5.03 -21.71
C THR A 3 -7.90 6.54 -21.59
N THR A 4 -8.47 7.06 -20.50
CA THR A 4 -8.46 8.50 -20.24
C THR A 4 -7.21 8.83 -19.43
N GLN A 5 -6.52 9.92 -19.75
CA GLN A 5 -5.29 10.35 -19.06
C GLN A 5 -5.43 11.72 -18.42
N LYS A 6 -4.72 11.93 -17.32
CA LYS A 6 -4.59 13.18 -16.57
C LYS A 6 -3.12 13.42 -16.23
N ALA A 7 -2.74 14.67 -16.05
CA ALA A 7 -1.39 15.06 -15.63
C ALA A 7 -1.46 15.93 -14.37
N LEU A 8 -0.67 15.59 -13.36
CA LEU A 8 -0.58 16.30 -12.08
C LEU A 8 0.89 16.67 -11.82
N ILE A 9 1.10 17.84 -11.21
CA ILE A 9 2.43 18.23 -10.72
C ILE A 9 2.43 18.07 -9.21
N VAL A 10 3.35 17.25 -8.72
CA VAL A 10 3.61 17.09 -7.28
C VAL A 10 4.88 17.86 -6.94
N ARG A 11 4.83 18.65 -5.87
CA ARG A 11 5.98 19.36 -5.32
C ARG A 11 6.17 18.99 -3.86
N THR A 12 7.40 18.81 -3.43
CA THR A 12 7.76 18.61 -2.03
C THR A 12 8.91 19.54 -1.67
N GLY A 13 8.84 20.17 -0.49
CA GLY A 13 9.85 21.09 0.00
C GLY A 13 9.78 21.21 1.53
N PRO A 14 10.59 22.09 2.13
CA PRO A 14 10.66 22.27 3.59
C PRO A 14 9.33 22.72 4.19
N ASP A 15 8.53 23.47 3.43
CA ASP A 15 7.24 24.02 3.89
C ASP A 15 6.06 23.08 3.66
N GLY A 16 6.31 21.88 3.13
CA GLY A 16 5.29 20.85 2.91
C GLY A 16 5.26 20.31 1.48
N HIS A 17 4.10 19.83 1.08
CA HIS A 17 3.86 19.24 -0.23
C HIS A 17 2.67 19.89 -0.92
N GLU A 18 2.73 19.97 -2.23
CA GLU A 18 1.64 20.44 -3.07
C GLU A 18 1.32 19.34 -4.10
N GLY A 19 0.03 19.11 -4.35
CA GLY A 19 -0.44 18.14 -5.32
C GLY A 19 -0.49 16.69 -4.83
N LEU A 20 0.07 16.37 -3.65
CA LEU A 20 -0.06 15.01 -3.07
C LEU A 20 -1.49 14.67 -2.66
N ASP A 21 -2.23 15.62 -2.06
CA ASP A 21 -3.62 15.39 -1.68
C ASP A 21 -4.51 15.14 -2.91
N GLU A 22 -4.31 15.93 -3.97
CA GLU A 22 -5.02 15.74 -5.24
C GLU A 22 -4.67 14.41 -5.89
N LEU A 23 -3.38 14.05 -5.92
CA LEU A 23 -2.93 12.75 -6.39
C LEU A 23 -3.62 11.61 -5.62
N ASN A 24 -3.63 11.67 -4.28
CA ASN A 24 -4.27 10.66 -3.45
C ASN A 24 -5.77 10.54 -3.75
N ILE A 25 -6.49 11.66 -3.88
CA ILE A 25 -7.91 11.65 -4.23
C ILE A 25 -8.15 10.96 -5.58
N GLU A 26 -7.30 11.21 -6.59
CA GLU A 26 -7.46 10.57 -7.89
C GLU A 26 -7.15 9.06 -7.84
N LEU A 27 -6.14 8.65 -7.06
CA LEU A 27 -5.85 7.23 -6.84
C LEU A 27 -7.02 6.52 -6.12
N GLU A 28 -7.62 7.14 -5.11
CA GLU A 28 -8.82 6.63 -4.44
C GLU A 28 -10.03 6.52 -5.38
N ARG A 29 -10.08 7.34 -6.43
CA ARG A 29 -11.10 7.29 -7.49
C ARG A 29 -10.85 6.21 -8.54
N GLY A 30 -9.84 5.37 -8.36
CA GLY A 30 -9.52 4.28 -9.27
C GLY A 30 -8.63 4.68 -10.44
N TRP A 31 -8.00 5.86 -10.41
CA TRP A 31 -6.94 6.19 -11.35
C TRP A 31 -5.65 5.45 -10.97
N THR A 32 -4.85 5.09 -11.97
CA THR A 32 -3.55 4.45 -11.77
C THR A 32 -2.43 5.32 -12.29
N VAL A 33 -1.25 5.28 -11.67
CA VAL A 33 -0.07 5.99 -12.17
C VAL A 33 0.45 5.27 -13.41
N ALA A 34 0.47 5.96 -14.55
CA ALA A 34 1.02 5.46 -15.80
C ALA A 34 2.50 5.83 -15.96
N GLU A 35 2.87 7.06 -15.62
CA GLU A 35 4.24 7.56 -15.77
C GLU A 35 4.57 8.62 -14.71
N VAL A 36 5.84 8.68 -14.30
CA VAL A 36 6.37 9.74 -13.44
C VAL A 36 7.65 10.30 -14.08
N ALA A 37 7.64 11.61 -14.35
CA ALA A 37 8.81 12.31 -14.89
C ALA A 37 9.34 13.31 -13.85
N PRO A 38 10.58 13.14 -13.35
CA PRO A 38 11.18 14.11 -12.43
C PRO A 38 11.44 15.42 -13.17
N MET A 39 10.99 16.54 -12.60
CA MET A 39 11.19 17.88 -13.16
C MET A 39 12.37 18.61 -12.51
N GLY A 40 13.14 17.91 -11.69
CA GLY A 40 14.23 18.47 -10.91
C GLY A 40 13.73 19.25 -9.70
N GLY A 41 14.59 20.10 -9.17
CA GLY A 41 14.24 20.92 -8.01
C GLY A 41 14.79 22.33 -8.06
N ALA A 42 14.03 23.27 -7.50
CA ALA A 42 14.43 24.65 -7.32
C ALA A 42 14.82 24.86 -5.85
N GLY A 43 16.11 24.79 -5.57
CA GLY A 43 16.67 25.17 -4.27
C GLY A 43 17.99 25.86 -4.52
N GLY A 44 18.14 27.09 -4.02
CA GLY A 44 19.46 27.73 -3.97
C GLY A 44 20.39 26.92 -3.07
N ALA A 45 21.71 27.16 -3.14
CA ALA A 45 22.69 26.46 -2.31
C ALA A 45 22.44 26.58 -0.79
N THR A 46 21.54 27.48 -0.36
CA THR A 46 21.15 27.76 1.02
C THR A 46 19.73 27.31 1.38
N ASP A 47 18.90 26.93 0.40
CA ASP A 47 17.50 26.54 0.64
C ASP A 47 17.36 25.02 0.57
N ALA A 48 16.46 24.46 1.39
CA ALA A 48 16.15 23.04 1.31
C ALA A 48 15.56 22.70 -0.06
N PRO A 49 15.92 21.55 -0.65
CA PRO A 49 15.56 21.24 -2.03
C PRO A 49 14.04 21.13 -2.18
N VAL A 50 13.47 21.94 -3.07
CA VAL A 50 12.09 21.74 -3.54
C VAL A 50 12.16 20.79 -4.72
N VAL A 51 11.63 19.58 -4.61
CA VAL A 51 11.61 18.59 -5.70
C VAL A 51 10.23 18.60 -6.35
N ALA A 52 10.19 18.57 -7.68
CA ALA A 52 8.96 18.49 -8.46
C ALA A 52 8.94 17.26 -9.37
N ALA A 53 7.76 16.66 -9.54
CA ALA A 53 7.52 15.58 -10.47
C ALA A 53 6.22 15.80 -11.24
N LEU A 54 6.23 15.46 -12.53
CA LEU A 54 5.03 15.31 -13.33
C LEU A 54 4.55 13.87 -13.20
N VAL A 55 3.30 13.68 -12.80
CA VAL A 55 2.66 12.37 -12.65
C VAL A 55 1.56 12.27 -13.69
N ILE A 56 1.66 11.28 -14.56
CA ILE A 56 0.61 10.94 -15.52
C ILE A 56 -0.24 9.84 -14.91
N LEU A 57 -1.53 10.11 -14.78
CA LEU A 57 -2.53 9.15 -14.35
C LEU A 57 -3.32 8.66 -15.54
N GLU A 58 -3.74 7.40 -15.48
CA GLU A 58 -4.64 6.79 -16.43
C GLU A 58 -5.85 6.15 -15.76
N HIS A 59 -6.97 6.14 -16.47
CA HIS A 59 -8.19 5.46 -16.05
C HIS A 59 -8.67 4.60 -17.21
N ASN A 60 -8.82 3.30 -16.93
CA ASN A 60 -9.43 2.39 -17.85
C ASN A 60 -10.94 2.50 -17.69
N ASP A 61 -11.59 3.17 -18.64
CA ASP A 61 -13.05 3.18 -18.76
C ASP A 61 -13.51 1.80 -19.25
N ARG A 62 -13.35 0.78 -18.40
CA ARG A 62 -13.92 -0.54 -18.63
C ARG A 62 -15.40 -0.46 -18.24
N PRO A 63 -16.33 -0.90 -19.11
CA PRO A 63 -17.72 -1.00 -18.71
C PRO A 63 -17.82 -1.91 -17.47
N GLU A 64 -18.60 -1.48 -16.47
CA GLU A 64 -18.70 -2.02 -15.09
C GLU A 64 -19.18 -3.49 -14.98
N THR A 65 -19.05 -4.31 -16.02
CA THR A 65 -19.61 -5.67 -16.11
C THR A 65 -18.57 -6.79 -16.06
N GLU A 66 -17.32 -6.49 -15.73
CA GLU A 66 -16.28 -7.52 -15.61
C GLU A 66 -15.54 -7.38 -14.28
N PRO A 67 -15.71 -8.30 -13.31
CA PRO A 67 -14.96 -8.27 -12.07
C PRO A 67 -13.48 -8.50 -12.39
N GLN A 68 -12.67 -7.46 -12.23
CA GLN A 68 -11.22 -7.59 -12.25
C GLN A 68 -10.79 -8.18 -10.91
N ILE A 69 -10.42 -9.46 -10.93
CA ILE A 69 -9.63 -10.06 -9.87
C ILE A 69 -8.28 -9.33 -9.91
N ALA A 70 -8.07 -8.43 -8.94
CA ALA A 70 -6.80 -7.76 -8.70
C ALA A 70 -5.74 -8.82 -8.41
N THR A 71 -4.97 -9.18 -9.45
CA THR A 71 -3.82 -10.07 -9.37
C THR A 71 -2.56 -9.21 -9.44
N GLU A 72 -2.41 -8.31 -8.48
CA GLU A 72 -1.13 -7.66 -8.24
C GLU A 72 -1.00 -7.35 -6.75
N ALA A 73 -0.83 -8.42 -5.97
CA ALA A 73 -0.24 -8.35 -4.65
C ALA A 73 0.48 -9.68 -4.38
N VAL A 74 1.66 -9.53 -3.78
CA VAL A 74 2.51 -10.55 -3.16
C VAL A 74 3.56 -11.21 -4.06
N GLU A 75 4.64 -10.46 -4.32
CA GLU A 75 6.00 -10.99 -4.17
C GLU A 75 6.74 -10.10 -3.15
N ILE A 76 6.43 -10.32 -1.87
CA ILE A 76 7.37 -10.03 -0.79
C ILE A 76 7.64 -11.40 -0.17
N GLU A 77 8.89 -11.83 -0.24
CA GLU A 77 9.37 -13.09 0.31
C GLU A 77 9.03 -13.18 1.81
N GLU A 78 7.99 -13.93 2.16
CA GLU A 78 7.76 -14.43 3.52
C GLU A 78 8.65 -15.65 3.76
N GLU A 79 9.96 -15.45 3.88
CA GLU A 79 10.80 -16.44 4.55
C GLU A 79 10.78 -16.18 6.05
N LYS A 80 9.76 -16.71 6.72
CA LYS A 80 9.86 -17.17 8.12
C LYS A 80 8.82 -18.25 8.41
N ALA A 81 9.23 -19.46 8.05
CA ALA A 81 8.83 -20.77 8.57
C ALA A 81 7.59 -20.80 9.47
N GLU A 82 6.53 -21.32 8.89
CA GLU A 82 5.51 -22.16 9.52
C GLU A 82 6.18 -23.24 10.39
N GLU A 83 5.98 -23.23 11.71
CA GLU A 83 6.04 -24.43 12.54
C GLU A 83 4.80 -24.46 13.42
N VAL A 84 3.75 -25.05 12.87
CA VAL A 84 2.60 -25.56 13.61
C VAL A 84 2.93 -26.96 14.12
N VAL A 85 2.90 -27.14 15.44
CA VAL A 85 2.45 -28.40 16.04
C VAL A 85 1.55 -28.09 17.23
N ASP A 86 0.26 -28.26 16.98
CA ASP A 86 -0.79 -28.49 17.97
C ASP A 86 -0.50 -29.73 18.82
N GLU A 87 -1.24 -29.82 19.93
CA GLU A 87 -1.53 -31.03 20.72
C GLU A 87 -0.71 -31.25 22.00
N VAL A 88 -1.26 -30.81 23.14
CA VAL A 88 -1.41 -31.71 24.30
C VAL A 88 -2.77 -31.49 24.96
N VAL A 89 -3.62 -32.49 24.72
CA VAL A 89 -4.85 -32.94 25.40
C VAL A 89 -5.04 -32.54 26.87
N GLU A 90 -6.28 -32.14 27.19
CA GLU A 90 -6.83 -32.13 28.56
C GLU A 90 -7.20 -33.55 29.04
N GLU A 91 -7.15 -33.69 30.37
CA GLU A 91 -7.80 -34.66 31.27
C GLU A 91 -7.07 -35.94 31.77
N MET A 92 -7.01 -35.97 33.12
CA MET A 92 -7.11 -37.09 34.09
C MET A 92 -5.89 -38.00 34.36
N ASP A 93 -5.50 -38.03 35.64
CA ASP A 93 -5.61 -39.19 36.56
C ASP A 93 -5.01 -38.77 37.94
N ASP A 94 -5.81 -38.60 39.01
CA ASP A 94 -6.27 -39.62 39.97
C ASP A 94 -5.18 -40.07 40.97
N VAL A 95 -5.30 -39.68 42.25
CA VAL A 95 -4.95 -40.54 43.42
C VAL A 95 -5.84 -40.19 44.62
N VAL A 96 -6.33 -41.27 45.23
CA VAL A 96 -7.32 -41.48 46.28
C VAL A 96 -6.74 -41.37 47.71
N GLU A 97 -7.62 -41.45 48.72
CA GLU A 97 -7.44 -41.64 50.18
C GLU A 97 -7.28 -40.33 50.98
N GLY A 98 -8.03 -40.00 52.04
CA GLY A 98 -8.91 -40.77 52.93
C GLY A 98 -8.72 -40.26 54.36
N ASP A 99 -9.83 -40.11 55.10
CA ASP A 99 -9.95 -40.02 56.57
C ASP A 99 -9.73 -38.67 57.32
N GLY A 100 -10.84 -38.16 57.89
CA GLY A 100 -11.02 -37.87 59.32
C GLY A 100 -10.22 -36.75 60.01
N ILE A 101 -10.89 -35.61 60.27
CA ILE A 101 -11.12 -35.07 61.64
C ILE A 101 -12.15 -33.93 61.62
#